data_AF-A0A919BYH2-F1
#
_entry.id   AF-A0A919BYH2-F1
#
_cell.length_a   1.000
_cell.length_b   1.000
_cell.length_c   1.000
_cell.angle_alpha   90.00
_cell.angle_beta   90.00
_cell.angle_gamma   90.00
#
_symmetry.space_group_name_H-M   'P 1'
#
loop_
_entity.id
_entity.type
_entity.pdbx_description
1 polymer ?
#
loop_
_entity_poly.entity_id
_entity_poly.type
_entity_poly.pdbx_seq_one_letter_code
_entity_poly.pdbx_strand_id
1 'polypeptide(L)'
;MSPSVPLLGSEAPDVSEALDTLDREAARLYESAAWERILAPAEPAPSTPALPVPPEPAADGWRSLLSVPVDRLVADALDAVGALPPAPPAERPLPGRIGAALPDRLHVWRRIGRRDVPPSVHLAHARRVLVEWGWQNTPYRLRDARGARCVCGALLAAHRLGHGSASTMNEAGAWIMTELRSQGWHGLIGPWNRAPGRTAEDALGLLDATIRRAALAGR
;
A
#
# COMPACT_ATOMS: atom_id res chain seq x y z
N MET A 1 -50.83 -30.76 12.32
CA MET A 1 -50.37 -30.19 11.04
C MET A 1 -49.81 -28.81 11.34
N SER A 2 -48.49 -28.69 11.40
CA SER A 2 -47.77 -27.41 11.57
C SER A 2 -46.91 -27.21 10.31
N PRO A 3 -46.95 -26.05 9.64
CA PRO A 3 -46.21 -25.88 8.40
C PRO A 3 -44.72 -25.63 8.69
N SER A 4 -43.86 -26.42 8.05
CA SER A 4 -42.41 -26.20 7.99
C SER A 4 -42.10 -25.01 7.09
N VAL A 5 -41.38 -24.03 7.63
CA VAL A 5 -40.82 -22.91 6.86
C VAL A 5 -39.46 -23.34 6.31
N PRO A 6 -39.19 -23.21 4.99
CA PRO A 6 -37.87 -23.49 4.44
C PRO A 6 -36.92 -22.32 4.76
N LEU A 7 -35.83 -22.63 5.47
CA LEU A 7 -34.68 -21.73 5.63
C LEU A 7 -33.99 -21.59 4.26
N LEU A 8 -34.16 -20.44 3.60
CA LEU A 8 -33.28 -20.02 2.52
C LEU A 8 -31.87 -19.85 3.09
N GLY A 9 -30.97 -20.76 2.71
CA GLY A 9 -29.53 -20.59 2.89
C GLY A 9 -29.06 -19.39 2.08
N SER A 10 -28.77 -18.30 2.77
CA SER A 10 -28.01 -17.18 2.22
C SER A 10 -26.54 -17.59 2.23
N GLU A 11 -26.05 -18.14 1.11
CA GLU A 11 -24.62 -18.35 0.90
C GLU A 11 -23.96 -16.98 0.73
N ALA A 12 -23.31 -16.52 1.80
CA ALA A 12 -22.37 -15.42 1.69
C ALA A 12 -21.23 -15.84 0.75
N PRO A 13 -20.82 -15.00 -0.22
CA PRO A 13 -19.75 -15.36 -1.14
C PRO A 13 -18.48 -15.75 -0.36
N ASP A 14 -17.92 -16.90 -0.73
CA ASP A 14 -16.76 -17.48 -0.07
C ASP A 14 -15.56 -16.52 -0.19
N VAL A 15 -14.90 -16.28 0.94
CA VAL A 15 -13.71 -15.42 1.01
C VAL A 15 -12.58 -15.97 0.13
N SER A 16 -12.57 -17.29 -0.14
CA SER A 16 -11.68 -17.91 -1.12
C SER A 16 -11.95 -17.41 -2.54
N GLU A 17 -13.22 -17.30 -2.92
CA GLU A 17 -13.62 -16.85 -4.26
C GLU A 17 -13.24 -15.38 -4.50
N ALA A 18 -13.30 -14.54 -3.46
CA ALA A 18 -12.85 -13.14 -3.53
C ALA A 18 -11.32 -13.02 -3.69
N LEU A 19 -10.55 -13.91 -3.05
CA LEU A 19 -9.10 -14.00 -3.22
C LEU A 19 -8.74 -14.45 -4.64
N ASP A 20 -9.39 -15.50 -5.12
CA ASP A 20 -9.18 -16.04 -6.46
C ASP A 20 -9.65 -15.06 -7.54
N THR A 21 -10.61 -14.19 -7.22
CA THR A 21 -11.03 -13.08 -8.09
C THR A 21 -9.98 -11.98 -8.13
N LEU A 22 -9.43 -11.56 -6.98
CA LEU A 22 -8.36 -10.57 -6.94
C LEU A 22 -7.10 -11.08 -7.67
N ASP A 23 -6.72 -12.34 -7.45
CA ASP A 23 -5.58 -12.97 -8.10
C ASP A 23 -5.80 -13.11 -9.62
N ARG A 24 -7.01 -13.47 -10.08
CA ARG A 24 -7.34 -13.51 -11.52
C ARG A 24 -7.34 -12.14 -12.17
N GLU A 25 -7.85 -11.11 -11.49
CA GLU A 25 -7.85 -9.74 -12.02
C GLU A 25 -6.43 -9.15 -12.05
N ALA A 26 -5.59 -9.44 -11.05
CA ALA A 26 -4.18 -9.08 -11.07
C ALA A 26 -3.41 -9.79 -12.20
N ALA A 27 -3.67 -11.09 -12.41
CA ALA A 27 -3.09 -11.85 -13.52
C ALA A 27 -3.54 -11.30 -14.89
N ARG A 28 -4.84 -10.98 -15.06
CA ARG A 28 -5.36 -10.35 -16.29
C ARG A 28 -4.75 -8.99 -16.59
N LEU A 29 -4.56 -8.16 -15.57
CA LEU A 29 -3.90 -6.85 -15.73
C LEU A 29 -2.44 -6.99 -16.17
N TYR A 30 -1.75 -8.02 -15.67
CA TYR A 30 -0.38 -8.35 -16.07
C TYR A 30 -0.32 -8.94 -17.51
N GLU A 31 -1.21 -9.87 -17.85
CA GLU A 31 -1.24 -10.55 -19.15
C GLU A 31 -1.68 -9.63 -20.30
N SER A 32 -2.54 -8.64 -20.03
CA SER A 32 -3.10 -7.76 -21.07
C SER A 32 -2.17 -6.62 -21.53
N ALA A 33 -0.91 -6.58 -21.08
CA ALA A 33 0.01 -5.45 -21.24
C ALA A 33 -0.57 -4.09 -20.76
N ALA A 34 -1.74 -4.08 -20.09
CA ALA A 34 -2.33 -2.89 -19.51
C ALA A 34 -1.45 -2.30 -18.40
N TRP A 35 -0.64 -3.16 -17.74
CA TRP A 35 0.37 -2.75 -16.78
C TRP A 35 1.42 -1.78 -17.37
N GLU A 36 1.80 -1.93 -18.65
CA GLU A 36 2.76 -1.04 -19.32
C GLU A 36 2.20 0.38 -19.44
N ARG A 37 0.88 0.53 -19.64
CA ARG A 37 0.19 1.83 -19.68
C ARG A 37 0.05 2.49 -18.30
N ILE A 38 0.02 1.69 -17.24
CA ILE A 38 -0.05 2.19 -15.86
C ILE A 38 1.34 2.67 -15.39
N LEU A 39 2.40 1.97 -15.82
CA LEU A 39 3.79 2.34 -15.56
C LEU A 39 4.35 3.35 -16.56
N ALA A 40 3.71 3.53 -17.72
CA ALA A 40 4.05 4.60 -18.63
C ALA A 40 3.97 5.94 -17.87
N PRO A 41 4.98 6.83 -18.03
CA PRO A 41 4.92 8.15 -17.43
C PRO A 41 3.60 8.82 -17.82
N ALA A 42 2.88 9.37 -16.83
CA ALA A 42 1.68 10.14 -17.12
C ALA A 42 2.06 11.29 -18.07
N GLU A 43 1.36 11.42 -19.20
CA GLU A 43 1.55 12.59 -20.07
C GLU A 43 1.35 13.86 -19.23
N PRO A 44 2.21 14.87 -19.39
CA PRO A 44 2.09 16.09 -18.62
C PRO A 44 0.73 16.74 -18.92
N ALA A 45 -0.04 16.97 -17.87
CA ALA A 45 -1.29 17.72 -17.95
C ALA A 45 -1.04 19.08 -18.64
N PRO A 46 -2.03 19.64 -19.37
CA PRO A 46 -1.87 20.92 -20.04
C PRO A 46 -1.43 22.00 -19.04
N SER A 47 -0.31 22.63 -19.40
CA SER A 47 0.48 23.55 -18.58
C SER A 47 -0.35 24.65 -17.93
N THR A 48 -0.55 24.55 -16.61
CA THR A 48 -0.74 25.73 -15.76
C THR A 48 0.55 26.55 -15.82
N PRO A 49 0.51 27.89 -15.95
CA PRO A 49 1.73 28.70 -16.06
C PRO A 49 2.68 28.45 -14.87
N ALA A 50 3.92 28.11 -15.23
CA ALA A 50 4.95 27.64 -14.32
C ALA A 50 5.31 28.71 -13.27
N LEU A 51 5.20 28.33 -12.00
CA LEU A 51 6.00 28.94 -10.93
C LEU A 51 7.48 28.58 -11.17
N PRO A 52 8.43 29.46 -10.85
CA PRO A 52 9.84 29.24 -11.11
C PRO A 52 10.34 27.95 -10.45
N VAL A 53 10.91 27.07 -11.27
CA VAL A 53 11.51 25.80 -10.87
C VAL A 53 12.72 26.08 -9.97
N PRO A 54 12.80 25.56 -8.73
CA PRO A 54 14.02 25.60 -7.95
C PRO A 54 15.11 24.74 -8.65
N PRO A 55 16.37 25.18 -8.66
CA PRO A 55 17.43 24.48 -9.39
C PRO A 55 17.59 23.03 -8.92
N GLU A 56 17.80 22.12 -9.86
CA GLU A 56 18.11 20.71 -9.59
C GLU A 56 19.28 20.60 -8.59
N PRO A 57 19.24 19.69 -7.59
CA PRO A 57 20.37 19.45 -6.74
C PRO A 57 21.47 18.79 -7.56
N ALA A 58 22.45 19.59 -7.98
CA ALA A 58 23.68 19.11 -8.58
C ALA A 58 24.26 17.99 -7.70
N ALA A 59 24.73 16.91 -8.32
CA ALA A 59 25.31 15.74 -7.64
C ALA A 59 26.53 16.07 -6.74
N ASP A 60 27.01 17.32 -6.76
CA ASP A 60 28.08 17.88 -5.94
C ASP A 60 27.62 18.81 -4.80
N GLY A 61 26.32 19.03 -4.64
CA GLY A 61 25.77 20.03 -3.71
C GLY A 61 26.14 19.81 -2.24
N TRP A 62 26.43 18.57 -1.82
CA TRP A 62 26.86 18.30 -0.45
C TRP A 62 28.30 18.75 -0.17
N ARG A 63 29.17 18.77 -1.19
CA ARG A 63 30.57 19.23 -1.03
C ARG A 63 30.62 20.74 -0.83
N SER A 64 29.74 21.50 -1.47
CA SER A 64 29.64 22.93 -1.23
C SER A 64 29.18 23.27 0.19
N LEU A 65 28.40 22.39 0.84
CA LEU A 65 27.98 22.60 2.24
C LEU A 65 29.16 22.51 3.22
N LEU A 66 30.22 21.77 2.88
CA LEU A 66 31.42 21.66 3.73
C LEU A 66 32.21 22.97 3.83
N SER A 67 31.95 23.92 2.92
CA SER A 67 32.58 25.25 2.93
C SER A 67 31.70 26.32 3.57
N VAL A 68 30.47 25.98 3.97
CA VAL A 68 29.55 26.91 4.64
C VAL A 68 29.77 26.84 6.16
N PRO A 69 29.85 27.98 6.87
CA PRO A 69 29.93 27.99 8.33
C PRO A 69 28.75 27.27 8.97
N VAL A 70 29.01 26.47 10.01
CA VAL A 70 27.99 25.64 10.68
C VAL A 70 26.79 26.47 11.15
N ASP A 71 27.03 27.65 11.73
CA ASP A 71 25.94 28.52 12.21
C ASP A 71 24.97 28.94 11.10
N ARG A 72 25.48 29.12 9.88
CA ARG A 72 24.67 29.45 8.71
C ARG A 72 23.89 28.23 8.21
N LEU A 73 24.50 27.04 8.21
CA LEU A 73 23.78 25.80 7.91
C LEU A 73 22.66 25.52 8.91
N VAL A 74 22.90 25.77 10.20
CA VAL A 74 21.90 25.63 11.25
C VAL A 74 20.78 26.65 11.08
N ALA A 75 21.11 27.92 10.80
CA ALA A 75 20.11 28.95 10.54
C ALA A 75 19.24 28.63 9.32
N ASP A 76 19.86 28.27 8.19
CA ASP A 76 19.15 27.91 6.95
C ASP A 76 18.27 26.66 7.15
N ALA A 77 18.75 25.67 7.93
CA ALA A 77 17.95 24.50 8.27
C ALA A 77 16.76 24.83 9.17
N LEU A 78 16.94 25.71 10.17
CA LEU A 78 15.85 26.15 11.04
C LEU A 78 14.82 26.98 10.29
N ASP A 79 15.26 27.83 9.35
CA ASP A 79 14.39 28.64 8.50
C ASP A 79 13.61 27.74 7.51
N ALA A 80 14.27 26.74 6.93
CA ALA A 80 13.61 25.73 6.08
C ALA A 80 12.59 24.88 6.85
N VAL A 81 12.85 24.55 8.12
CA VAL A 81 11.89 23.86 9.00
C VAL A 81 10.72 24.79 9.35
N GLY A 82 10.97 26.07 9.58
CA GLY A 82 9.93 27.08 9.81
C GLY A 82 9.05 27.35 8.59
N ALA A 83 9.60 27.20 7.39
CA ALA A 83 8.90 27.33 6.11
C ALA A 83 8.15 26.07 5.67
N LEU A 84 8.25 24.96 6.43
CA LEU A 84 7.57 23.72 6.10
C LEU A 84 6.03 23.92 6.25
N PRO A 85 5.22 23.48 5.27
CA PRO A 85 3.77 23.53 5.42
C PRO A 85 3.34 22.83 6.71
N PRO A 86 2.22 23.26 7.33
CA PRO A 86 1.74 22.69 8.58
C PRO A 86 1.67 21.17 8.47
N ALA A 87 2.14 20.49 9.52
CA ALA A 87 2.23 19.04 9.56
C ALA A 87 0.91 18.42 9.09
N PRO A 88 0.96 17.38 8.23
CA PRO A 88 -0.25 16.73 7.77
C PRO A 88 -1.08 16.30 8.99
N PRO A 89 -2.42 16.40 8.91
CA PRO A 89 -3.28 16.08 10.04
C PRO A 89 -2.94 14.70 10.58
N ALA A 90 -2.83 14.60 11.90
CA ALA A 90 -2.40 13.39 12.60
C ALA A 90 -3.10 12.16 12.03
N GLU A 91 -2.28 11.25 11.53
CA GLU A 91 -2.76 10.06 10.84
C GLU A 91 -3.57 9.22 11.83
N ARG A 92 -4.83 8.92 11.49
CA ARG A 92 -5.76 8.29 12.42
C ARG A 92 -5.22 6.91 12.81
N PRO A 93 -5.09 6.58 14.11
CA PRO A 93 -4.53 5.30 14.52
C PRO A 93 -5.38 4.15 13.96
N LEU A 94 -4.72 3.03 13.66
CA LEU A 94 -5.43 1.83 13.28
C LEU A 94 -6.37 1.41 14.42
N PRO A 95 -7.52 0.81 14.09
CA PRO A 95 -8.30 0.08 15.07
C PRO A 95 -7.38 -0.85 15.88
N GLY A 96 -7.52 -0.86 17.21
CA GLY A 96 -6.71 -1.74 18.07
C GLY A 96 -6.96 -3.23 17.80
N ARG A 97 -6.39 -4.12 18.61
CA ARG A 97 -6.43 -5.59 18.40
C ARG A 97 -7.83 -6.16 18.16
N ILE A 98 -8.85 -5.67 18.87
CA ILE A 98 -10.24 -6.07 18.63
C ILE A 98 -10.68 -5.67 17.21
N GLY A 99 -10.38 -4.44 16.80
CA GLY A 99 -10.66 -3.93 15.46
C GLY A 99 -9.90 -4.66 14.35
N ALA A 100 -8.70 -5.18 14.64
CA ALA A 100 -7.95 -6.03 13.73
C ALA A 100 -8.68 -7.32 13.37
N ALA A 101 -9.35 -7.93 14.36
CA ALA A 101 -10.14 -9.16 14.20
C ALA A 101 -11.55 -8.93 13.62
N LEU A 102 -12.04 -7.68 13.56
CA LEU A 102 -13.36 -7.35 13.02
C LEU A 102 -13.38 -7.39 11.48
N PRO A 103 -14.42 -7.93 10.83
CA PRO A 103 -14.55 -7.95 9.37
C PRO A 103 -14.28 -6.58 8.74
N ASP A 104 -13.47 -6.55 7.67
CA ASP A 104 -12.98 -5.27 7.10
C ASP A 104 -14.10 -4.37 6.56
N ARG A 105 -15.25 -4.94 6.21
CA ARG A 105 -16.45 -4.18 5.83
C ARG A 105 -16.91 -3.20 6.91
N LEU A 106 -16.64 -3.50 8.19
CA LEU A 106 -16.98 -2.64 9.32
C LEU A 106 -16.10 -1.39 9.41
N HIS A 107 -14.99 -1.34 8.68
CA HIS A 107 -14.10 -0.18 8.62
C HIS A 107 -14.40 0.76 7.46
N VAL A 108 -15.30 0.37 6.54
CA VAL A 108 -15.56 1.11 5.28
C VAL A 108 -16.02 2.55 5.52
N TRP A 109 -16.74 2.82 6.61
CA TRP A 109 -17.16 4.19 6.97
C TRP A 109 -15.98 5.16 7.14
N ARG A 110 -14.77 4.66 7.43
CA ARG A 110 -13.54 5.48 7.55
C ARG A 110 -13.07 6.06 6.23
N ARG A 111 -13.61 5.59 5.10
CA ARG A 111 -13.33 6.10 3.75
C ARG A 111 -14.08 7.39 3.42
N ILE A 112 -15.20 7.68 4.10
CA ILE A 112 -16.05 8.83 3.74
C ILE A 112 -15.22 10.12 3.82
N GLY A 113 -15.14 10.84 2.69
CA GLY A 113 -14.39 12.09 2.56
C GLY A 113 -12.88 11.96 2.37
N ARG A 114 -12.32 10.75 2.21
CA ARG A 114 -10.89 10.54 1.91
C ARG A 114 -10.62 10.72 0.41
N ARG A 115 -9.51 11.41 0.10
CA ARG A 115 -8.96 11.47 -1.26
C ARG A 115 -8.21 10.17 -1.58
N ASP A 116 -8.11 9.86 -2.87
CA ASP A 116 -7.25 8.78 -3.32
C ASP A 116 -5.77 9.10 -2.99
N VAL A 117 -4.95 8.06 -2.83
CA VAL A 117 -3.53 8.18 -2.50
C VAL A 117 -2.71 7.44 -3.55
N PRO A 118 -1.43 7.78 -3.74
CA PRO A 118 -0.56 7.02 -4.63
C PRO A 118 -0.30 5.60 -4.08
N PRO A 119 -0.04 4.61 -4.95
CA PRO A 119 0.33 3.23 -4.57
C PRO A 119 1.39 3.11 -3.47
N SER A 120 2.46 3.90 -3.48
CA SER A 120 3.51 3.87 -2.43
C SER A 120 2.95 4.20 -1.05
N VAL A 121 2.05 5.17 -0.95
CA VAL A 121 1.37 5.54 0.30
C VAL A 121 0.39 4.45 0.71
N HIS A 122 -0.35 3.86 -0.23
CA HIS A 122 -1.20 2.71 0.06
C HIS A 122 -0.40 1.52 0.63
N LEU A 123 0.77 1.23 0.04
CA LEU A 123 1.70 0.20 0.50
C LEU A 123 2.25 0.50 1.90
N ALA A 124 2.56 1.76 2.21
CA ALA A 124 2.98 2.18 3.55
C ALA A 124 1.89 1.90 4.61
N HIS A 125 0.61 2.13 4.27
CA HIS A 125 -0.50 1.76 5.15
C HIS A 125 -0.67 0.25 5.28
N ALA A 126 -0.49 -0.52 4.20
CA ALA A 126 -0.50 -1.98 4.27
C ALA A 126 0.64 -2.52 5.16
N ARG A 127 1.83 -1.91 5.07
CA ARG A 127 2.96 -2.23 5.96
C ARG A 127 2.61 -1.95 7.42
N ARG A 128 1.98 -0.81 7.70
CA ARG A 128 1.50 -0.46 9.05
C ARG A 128 0.51 -1.49 9.58
N VAL A 129 -0.40 -1.99 8.74
CA VAL A 129 -1.31 -3.09 9.10
C VAL A 129 -0.53 -4.35 9.49
N LEU A 130 0.49 -4.75 8.74
CA LEU A 130 1.31 -5.92 9.10
C LEU A 130 2.05 -5.74 10.43
N VAL A 131 2.56 -4.54 10.70
CA VAL A 131 3.26 -4.24 11.96
C VAL A 131 2.29 -4.26 13.15
N GLU A 132 1.16 -3.54 13.05
CA GLU A 132 0.28 -3.35 14.20
C GLU A 132 -0.67 -4.54 14.43
N TRP A 133 -1.20 -5.14 13.36
CA TRP A 133 -2.16 -6.24 13.45
C TRP A 133 -1.50 -7.61 13.37
N GLY A 134 -0.26 -7.66 12.89
CA GLY A 134 0.53 -8.88 12.74
C GLY A 134 0.47 -9.43 11.32
N TRP A 135 1.48 -10.21 10.99
CA TRP A 135 1.58 -10.96 9.75
C TRP A 135 1.20 -12.44 9.95
N GLN A 136 0.65 -13.07 8.92
CA GLN A 136 0.41 -14.51 8.89
C GLN A 136 0.66 -15.10 7.50
N ASN A 137 1.11 -16.36 7.49
CA ASN A 137 1.24 -17.19 6.30
C ASN A 137 0.44 -18.50 6.34
N THR A 138 -0.06 -18.90 7.51
CA THR A 138 -0.83 -20.14 7.69
C THR A 138 -1.95 -19.95 8.73
N PRO A 139 -3.18 -20.38 8.45
CA PRO A 139 -3.72 -20.87 7.17
C PRO A 139 -3.87 -19.73 6.15
N TYR A 140 -3.85 -20.04 4.85
CA TYR A 140 -3.97 -19.02 3.79
C TYR A 140 -5.37 -18.38 3.77
N ARG A 141 -5.49 -17.26 4.49
CA ARG A 141 -6.69 -16.42 4.58
C ARG A 141 -6.28 -14.95 4.46
N LEU A 142 -7.21 -14.05 4.17
CA LEU A 142 -6.94 -12.60 4.29
C LEU A 142 -6.62 -12.20 5.73
N ARG A 143 -7.13 -12.97 6.69
CA ARG A 143 -7.02 -12.71 8.11
C ARG A 143 -7.17 -13.99 8.93
N ASP A 144 -6.40 -14.11 10.01
CA ASP A 144 -6.61 -15.14 11.03
C ASP A 144 -7.66 -14.72 12.08
N ALA A 145 -7.83 -15.53 13.13
CA ALA A 145 -8.76 -15.22 14.22
C ALA A 145 -8.31 -14.02 15.09
N ARG A 146 -7.01 -13.69 15.09
CA ARG A 146 -6.40 -12.63 15.90
C ARG A 146 -6.31 -11.29 15.14
N GLY A 147 -6.60 -11.28 13.85
CA GLY A 147 -6.51 -10.10 13.01
C GLY A 147 -5.24 -9.99 12.17
N ALA A 148 -4.31 -10.93 12.30
CA ALA A 148 -3.07 -10.94 11.52
C ALA A 148 -3.36 -11.16 10.04
N ARG A 149 -2.59 -10.52 9.16
CA ARG A 149 -2.85 -10.43 7.71
C ARG A 149 -1.75 -11.08 6.89
N CYS A 150 -2.12 -11.66 5.76
CA CYS A 150 -1.15 -11.88 4.68
C CYS A 150 -0.91 -10.56 3.95
N VAL A 151 0.06 -10.51 3.03
CA VAL A 151 0.32 -9.32 2.21
C VAL A 151 -0.94 -8.82 1.48
N CYS A 152 -1.68 -9.69 0.80
CA CYS A 152 -2.94 -9.31 0.13
C CYS A 152 -4.01 -8.81 1.13
N GLY A 153 -4.09 -9.44 2.30
CA GLY A 153 -4.98 -9.04 3.39
C GLY A 153 -4.67 -7.65 3.93
N ALA A 154 -3.40 -7.27 3.94
CA ALA A 154 -2.96 -5.94 4.37
C ALA A 154 -3.31 -4.86 3.35
N LEU A 155 -3.16 -5.12 2.05
CA LEU A 155 -3.61 -4.22 0.98
C LEU A 155 -5.12 -3.98 1.05
N LEU A 156 -5.90 -5.06 1.20
CA LEU A 156 -7.34 -4.95 1.34
C LEU A 156 -7.74 -4.17 2.60
N ALA A 157 -7.08 -4.44 3.73
CA ALA A 157 -7.34 -3.72 4.98
C ALA A 157 -7.05 -2.22 4.81
N ALA A 158 -5.91 -1.84 4.21
CA ALA A 158 -5.57 -0.44 3.93
C ALA A 158 -6.65 0.24 3.06
N HIS A 159 -7.09 -0.42 1.98
CA HIS A 159 -8.18 0.07 1.14
C HIS A 159 -9.48 0.27 1.95
N ARG A 160 -9.86 -0.71 2.79
CA ARG A 160 -11.10 -0.68 3.58
C ARG A 160 -11.05 0.36 4.70
N LEU A 161 -9.87 0.68 5.20
CA LEU A 161 -9.62 1.78 6.14
C LEU A 161 -9.67 3.17 5.49
N GLY A 162 -9.79 3.22 4.15
CA GLY A 162 -9.92 4.46 3.39
C GLY A 162 -8.62 4.99 2.80
N HIS A 163 -7.57 4.17 2.78
CA HIS A 163 -6.29 4.52 2.17
C HIS A 163 -6.26 3.97 0.75
N GLY A 164 -6.63 4.80 -0.22
CA GLY A 164 -6.60 4.45 -1.64
C GLY A 164 -7.87 3.77 -2.17
N SER A 165 -8.12 3.99 -3.45
CA SER A 165 -9.18 3.34 -4.23
C SER A 165 -8.87 1.87 -4.52
N ALA A 166 -9.81 1.18 -5.17
CA ALA A 166 -9.58 -0.18 -5.63
C ALA A 166 -8.51 -0.23 -6.74
N SER A 167 -8.46 0.78 -7.61
CA SER A 167 -7.42 0.90 -8.62
C SER A 167 -6.04 1.09 -8.00
N THR A 168 -5.92 1.97 -6.99
CA THR A 168 -4.66 2.16 -6.23
C THR A 168 -4.19 0.87 -5.57
N MET A 169 -5.11 0.12 -4.95
CA MET A 169 -4.81 -1.17 -4.32
C MET A 169 -4.32 -2.20 -5.36
N ASN A 170 -4.97 -2.28 -6.52
CA ASN A 170 -4.57 -3.20 -7.59
C ASN A 170 -3.20 -2.82 -8.17
N GLU A 171 -2.95 -1.52 -8.36
CA GLU A 171 -1.66 -1.02 -8.82
C GLU A 171 -0.55 -1.28 -7.79
N ALA A 172 -0.81 -1.09 -6.50
CA ALA A 172 0.10 -1.49 -5.43
C ALA A 172 0.41 -3.00 -5.47
N GLY A 173 -0.59 -3.85 -5.76
CA GLY A 173 -0.39 -5.27 -6.01
C GLY A 173 0.54 -5.55 -7.19
N ALA A 174 0.40 -4.80 -8.28
CA ALA A 174 1.27 -4.92 -9.46
C ALA A 174 2.73 -4.50 -9.15
N TRP A 175 2.93 -3.46 -8.33
CA TRP A 175 4.26 -3.09 -7.84
C TRP A 175 4.90 -4.19 -7.01
N ILE A 176 4.15 -4.85 -6.13
CA ILE A 176 4.65 -6.01 -5.37
C ILE A 176 5.03 -7.15 -6.31
N MET A 177 4.21 -7.45 -7.31
CA MET A 177 4.52 -8.47 -8.30
C MET A 177 5.81 -8.14 -9.06
N THR A 178 6.02 -6.89 -9.43
CA THR A 178 7.25 -6.41 -10.07
C THR A 178 8.48 -6.61 -9.17
N GLU A 179 8.36 -6.27 -7.89
CA GLU A 179 9.42 -6.46 -6.91
C GLU A 179 9.74 -7.96 -6.73
N LEU A 180 8.72 -8.80 -6.58
CA LEU A 180 8.87 -10.26 -6.50
C LEU A 180 9.60 -10.84 -7.72
N ARG A 181 9.27 -10.39 -8.93
CA ARG A 181 9.96 -10.80 -10.16
C ARG A 181 11.43 -10.43 -10.13
N SER A 182 11.75 -9.21 -9.66
CA SER A 182 13.13 -8.77 -9.53
C SER A 182 13.94 -9.58 -8.51
N GLN A 183 13.27 -10.18 -7.53
CA GLN A 183 13.85 -11.12 -6.55
C GLN A 183 13.87 -12.57 -7.04
N GLY A 184 13.50 -12.84 -8.30
CA GLY A 184 13.48 -14.17 -8.92
C GLY A 184 12.22 -15.00 -8.64
N TRP A 185 11.21 -14.44 -7.96
CA TRP A 185 9.94 -15.11 -7.74
C TRP A 185 8.98 -14.91 -8.92
N HIS A 186 8.56 -16.01 -9.57
CA HIS A 186 7.71 -15.99 -10.76
C HIS A 186 6.23 -16.35 -10.49
N GLY A 187 5.87 -16.67 -9.24
CA GLY A 187 4.48 -16.94 -8.84
C GLY A 187 3.69 -15.69 -8.44
N LEU A 188 2.48 -15.89 -7.93
CA LEU A 188 1.63 -14.83 -7.36
C LEU A 188 2.07 -14.46 -5.92
N ILE A 189 1.54 -13.35 -5.39
CA ILE A 189 1.79 -12.86 -4.02
C ILE A 189 1.34 -13.89 -2.99
N GLY A 190 0.18 -14.51 -3.19
CA GLY A 190 -0.37 -15.54 -2.31
C GLY A 190 0.61 -16.69 -2.09
N PRO A 191 0.95 -17.47 -3.13
CA PRO A 191 1.98 -18.50 -3.09
C PRO A 191 3.31 -18.06 -2.47
N TRP A 192 3.78 -16.84 -2.76
CA TRP A 192 4.99 -16.30 -2.12
C TRP A 192 4.83 -16.21 -0.60
N ASN A 193 3.70 -15.64 -0.12
CA ASN A 193 3.44 -15.41 1.29
C ASN A 193 3.40 -16.72 2.10
N ARG A 194 2.93 -17.82 1.49
CA ARG A 194 2.84 -19.17 2.10
C ARG A 194 4.02 -20.08 1.80
N ALA A 195 5.05 -19.59 1.11
CA ALA A 195 6.24 -20.40 0.86
C ALA A 195 6.90 -20.82 2.20
N PRO A 196 7.39 -22.06 2.33
CA PRO A 196 8.08 -22.52 3.53
C PRO A 196 9.25 -21.61 3.90
N GLY A 197 9.43 -21.34 5.19
CA GLY A 197 10.51 -20.49 5.69
C GLY A 197 10.25 -18.98 5.59
N ARG A 198 9.12 -18.54 5.04
CA ARG A 198 8.75 -17.12 5.04
C ARG A 198 8.45 -16.61 6.44
N THR A 199 8.91 -15.41 6.71
CA THR A 199 8.80 -14.72 7.98
C THR A 199 8.02 -13.41 7.84
N ALA A 200 7.62 -12.83 8.98
CA ALA A 200 7.07 -11.49 9.00
C ALA A 200 8.07 -10.44 8.50
N GLU A 201 9.36 -10.65 8.78
CA GLU A 201 10.44 -9.78 8.31
C GLU A 201 10.54 -9.80 6.78
N ASP A 202 10.42 -10.96 6.14
CA ASP A 202 10.39 -11.06 4.68
C ASP A 202 9.22 -10.26 4.09
N ALA A 203 8.03 -10.35 4.69
CA ALA A 203 6.84 -9.63 4.25
C ALA A 203 7.00 -8.11 4.39
N LEU A 204 7.59 -7.65 5.50
CA LEU A 204 7.89 -6.25 5.70
C LEU A 204 8.99 -5.77 4.75
N GLY A 205 10.04 -6.57 4.54
CA GLY A 205 11.13 -6.29 3.60
C GLY A 205 10.63 -6.17 2.16
N LEU A 206 9.70 -7.04 1.74
CA LEU A 206 9.03 -6.96 0.45
C LEU A 206 8.25 -5.64 0.31
N LEU A 207 7.45 -5.26 1.31
CA LEU A 207 6.71 -4.01 1.27
C LEU A 207 7.66 -2.80 1.28
N ASP A 208 8.71 -2.82 2.09
CA ASP A 208 9.69 -1.73 2.16
C ASP A 208 10.44 -1.52 0.84
N ALA A 209 10.84 -2.60 0.18
CA ALA A 209 11.44 -2.52 -1.16
C ALA A 209 10.44 -1.99 -2.20
N THR A 210 9.20 -2.48 -2.15
CA THR A 210 8.16 -2.07 -3.09
C THR A 210 7.76 -0.60 -2.91
N ILE A 211 7.62 -0.13 -1.65
CA ILE A 211 7.32 1.27 -1.31
C ILE A 211 8.40 2.17 -1.90
N ARG A 212 9.69 1.85 -1.67
CA ARG A 212 10.80 2.64 -2.22
C ARG A 212 10.76 2.66 -3.75
N ARG A 213 10.54 1.51 -4.39
CA ARG A 213 10.47 1.41 -5.86
C ARG A 213 9.34 2.26 -6.43
N ALA A 214 8.13 2.15 -5.88
CA ALA A 214 6.97 2.93 -6.32
C ALA A 214 7.18 4.44 -6.10
N ALA A 215 7.69 4.84 -4.93
CA ALA A 215 7.95 6.24 -4.61
C ALA A 215 8.99 6.87 -5.53
N LEU A 216 10.07 6.15 -5.86
CA LEU A 216 11.08 6.61 -6.83
C LEU A 216 10.51 6.79 -8.25
N ALA A 217 9.43 6.09 -8.58
CA ALA A 217 8.69 6.26 -9.83
C ALA A 217 7.59 7.35 -9.76
N GLY A 218 7.48 8.07 -8.65
CA GLY A 218 6.41 9.07 -8.43
C GLY A 218 5.02 8.45 -8.27
N ARG A 219 4.96 7.17 -7.91
CA ARG A 219 3.74 6.38 -7.66
C ARG A 219 3.63 5.99 -6.20
#